data_AF-A0A8D8FD11-F1
#
_entry.id   AF-A0A8D8FD11-F1
#
_cell.length_a   1.000
_cell.length_b   1.000
_cell.length_c   1.000
_cell.angle_alpha   90.00
_cell.angle_beta   90.00
_cell.angle_gamma   90.00
#
_symmetry.space_group_name_H-M   'P 1'
#
loop_
_entity.id
_entity.type
_entity.pdbx_description
1 polymer ?
#
loop_
_entity_poly.entity_id
_entity_poly.type
_entity_poly.pdbx_seq_one_letter_code
_entity_poly.pdbx_strand_id
1 'polypeptide(L)'
;THRFFLDVPKFAFFRCLVLCWLNKMKKSKNPQPSTRSISLSSFASLVVKKSGFLHPGPDIAVVSDQVVTKVDVFLGDRKRRADVDPATGPFDDLRNYAYEGCGSTAGSLSSLQSGTDDEPHEYSFLASWGPRFDKLVKIYEPKTQIEDDDVS
;
A
#
# COMPACT_ATOMS: atom_id res chain seq x y z
N THR A 1 -2.76 -56.63 19.02
CA THR A 1 -1.61 -56.12 19.80
C THR A 1 -0.87 -55.14 18.89
N HIS A 2 -0.98 -53.82 19.00
CA HIS A 2 -0.82 -52.89 20.12
C HIS A 2 -1.75 -51.67 19.93
N ARG A 3 -2.42 -51.26 21.02
CA ARG A 3 -3.09 -49.95 21.11
C ARG A 3 -2.04 -48.89 21.42
N PHE A 4 -1.93 -47.84 20.59
CA PHE A 4 -1.17 -46.65 20.95
C PHE A 4 -2.06 -45.73 21.81
N PHE A 5 -1.65 -45.60 23.06
CA PHE A 5 -2.23 -44.76 24.09
C PHE A 5 -1.81 -43.30 23.78
N LEU A 6 -2.72 -42.50 23.25
CA LEU A 6 -2.51 -41.07 23.05
C LEU A 6 -2.50 -40.39 24.42
N ASP A 7 -1.37 -39.77 24.74
CA ASP A 7 -1.08 -39.05 25.98
C ASP A 7 -1.92 -37.76 26.03
N VAL A 8 -3.08 -37.83 26.70
CA VAL A 8 -4.10 -36.76 26.82
C VAL A 8 -3.73 -35.54 27.72
N PRO A 9 -2.68 -35.48 28.58
CA PRO A 9 -2.55 -34.36 29.51
C PRO A 9 -1.92 -33.08 28.91
N LYS A 10 -1.29 -33.13 27.74
CA LYS A 10 -0.59 -31.95 27.15
C LYS A 10 -1.52 -30.99 26.40
N PHE A 11 -2.67 -31.45 25.91
CA PHE A 11 -3.63 -30.61 25.18
C PHE A 11 -4.49 -29.72 26.11
N ALA A 12 -4.65 -30.10 27.38
CA ALA A 12 -5.46 -29.34 28.33
C ALA A 12 -4.81 -27.99 28.71
N PHE A 13 -3.49 -27.96 28.89
CA PHE A 13 -2.76 -26.73 29.23
C PHE A 13 -2.80 -25.68 28.12
N PHE A 14 -2.67 -26.10 26.86
CA PHE A 14 -2.75 -25.18 25.72
C PHE A 14 -4.14 -24.57 25.55
N ARG A 15 -5.22 -25.35 25.72
CA ARG A 15 -6.59 -24.81 25.65
C ARG A 15 -6.86 -23.79 26.76
N CYS A 16 -6.31 -23.98 27.95
CA CYS A 16 -6.50 -23.06 29.07
C CYS A 16 -5.81 -21.70 28.84
N LEU A 17 -4.57 -21.71 28.34
CA LEU A 17 -3.84 -20.49 27.99
C LEU A 17 -4.51 -19.70 26.86
N VAL A 18 -4.98 -20.39 25.81
CA VAL A 18 -5.67 -19.75 24.68
C VAL A 18 -6.99 -19.13 25.11
N LEU A 19 -7.79 -19.82 25.94
CA LEU A 19 -9.03 -19.27 26.49
C LEU A 19 -8.78 -18.07 27.41
N CYS A 20 -7.73 -18.12 28.23
CA CYS A 20 -7.37 -17.03 29.12
C CYS A 20 -6.88 -15.78 28.34
N TRP A 21 -6.14 -15.98 27.24
CA TRP A 21 -5.74 -14.90 26.34
C TRP A 21 -6.92 -14.31 25.56
N LEU A 22 -7.82 -15.15 25.02
CA LEU A 22 -9.06 -14.67 24.37
C LEU A 22 -9.94 -13.85 25.32
N ASN A 23 -10.02 -14.25 26.59
CA ASN A 23 -10.82 -13.55 27.59
C ASN A 23 -10.16 -12.22 28.01
N LYS A 24 -8.82 -12.16 28.02
CA LYS A 24 -8.06 -10.91 28.22
C LYS A 24 -8.29 -9.92 27.07
N MET A 25 -8.36 -10.41 25.83
CA MET A 25 -8.57 -9.58 24.64
C MET A 25 -10.01 -9.09 24.49
N LYS A 26 -11.01 -9.85 24.97
CA LYS A 26 -12.42 -9.41 24.99
C LYS A 26 -12.72 -8.32 26.02
N LYS A 27 -11.88 -8.15 27.05
CA LYS A 27 -12.07 -7.12 28.09
C LYS A 27 -11.50 -5.73 27.71
N SER A 28 -10.89 -5.61 26.52
CA SER A 28 -10.31 -4.37 26.01
C SER A 28 -11.06 -3.86 24.76
N LYS A 29 -12.39 -3.67 24.86
CA LYS A 29 -13.15 -2.86 23.91
C LYS A 29 -14.29 -2.13 24.61
N ASN A 30 -13.96 -0.99 25.23
CA ASN A 30 -14.89 0.13 25.38
C ASN A 30 -14.07 1.42 25.66
N PRO A 31 -13.94 2.35 24.71
CA PRO A 31 -13.35 3.65 24.97
C PRO A 31 -14.43 4.60 25.48
N GLN A 32 -14.23 5.16 26.67
CA GLN A 32 -14.94 6.36 27.13
C GLN A 32 -13.94 7.51 27.18
N PRO A 33 -14.25 8.68 26.63
CA PRO A 33 -13.35 9.83 26.68
C PRO A 33 -13.53 10.52 28.03
N SER A 34 -12.64 10.23 28.99
CA SER A 34 -12.47 11.11 30.15
C SER A 34 -11.15 11.85 30.03
N THR A 35 -11.24 13.10 29.60
CA THR A 35 -10.20 14.11 29.69
C THR A 35 -9.71 14.22 31.14
N ARG A 36 -8.54 13.65 31.43
CA ARG A 36 -7.69 14.05 32.55
C ARG A 36 -6.27 14.17 32.00
N SER A 37 -5.82 15.40 31.82
CA SER A 37 -4.43 15.67 31.43
C SER A 37 -3.51 15.22 32.57
N ILE A 38 -2.72 14.19 32.34
CA ILE A 38 -1.64 13.82 33.25
C ILE A 38 -0.38 14.43 32.66
N SER A 39 0.09 15.51 33.28
CA SER A 39 1.33 16.20 32.93
C SER A 39 2.53 15.25 32.96
N LEU A 40 3.39 15.33 31.94
CA LEU A 40 4.65 14.59 31.83
C LEU A 40 5.65 14.89 32.97
N SER A 41 5.37 15.87 33.84
CA SER A 41 6.19 16.18 35.02
C SER A 41 6.09 15.18 36.17
N SER A 42 5.12 14.26 36.18
CA SER A 42 4.90 13.34 37.32
C SER A 42 5.70 12.03 37.26
N PHE A 43 6.25 11.65 36.11
CA PHE A 43 6.95 10.37 35.96
C PHE A 43 8.43 10.40 36.40
N ALA A 44 9.04 11.58 36.53
CA ALA A 44 10.47 11.70 36.86
C ALA A 44 10.81 11.48 38.35
N SER A 45 9.82 11.45 39.26
CA SER A 45 10.08 11.34 40.70
C SER A 45 10.22 9.91 41.24
N LEU A 46 9.95 8.87 40.44
CA LEU A 46 9.96 7.49 40.93
C LEU A 46 11.28 6.73 40.68
N VAL A 47 12.24 7.32 39.96
CA VAL A 47 13.50 6.63 39.57
C VAL A 47 14.69 6.90 40.50
N VAL A 48 14.61 7.86 41.44
CA VAL A 48 15.84 8.32 42.15
C VAL A 48 15.95 7.86 43.61
N LYS A 49 15.00 7.11 44.19
CA LYS A 49 15.05 6.80 45.64
C LYS A 49 15.07 5.31 45.98
N LYS A 50 16.19 4.64 45.64
CA LYS A 50 16.61 3.44 46.38
C LYS A 50 18.12 3.18 46.26
N SER A 51 18.92 4.10 46.80
CA SER A 51 20.35 3.87 47.10
C SER A 51 20.57 3.82 48.60
N GLY A 52 21.01 2.66 49.09
CA GLY A 52 21.73 2.50 50.37
C GLY A 52 20.91 1.97 51.55
N PHE A 53 21.06 0.67 51.86
CA PHE A 53 21.29 0.20 53.23
C PHE A 53 21.80 -1.27 53.24
N LEU A 54 22.84 -1.51 54.04
CA LEU A 54 23.66 -2.72 54.20
C LEU A 54 22.87 -3.98 54.60
N HIS A 55 23.40 -5.17 54.26
CA HIS A 55 23.87 -6.21 55.22
C HIS A 55 24.62 -7.33 54.46
N PRO A 56 25.79 -7.81 54.93
CA PRO A 56 26.42 -9.04 54.43
C PRO A 56 25.73 -10.24 55.11
N GLY A 57 24.87 -10.94 54.36
CA GLY A 57 24.29 -12.22 54.78
C GLY A 57 25.25 -13.39 54.51
N PRO A 58 25.17 -14.47 55.28
CA PRO A 58 26.20 -15.51 55.35
C PRO A 58 26.29 -16.33 54.06
N ASP A 59 27.50 -16.83 53.83
CA ASP A 59 27.97 -17.66 52.73
C ASP A 59 26.96 -18.71 52.22
N ILE A 60 26.21 -18.35 51.18
CA ILE A 60 25.81 -19.28 50.12
C ILE A 60 26.20 -18.64 48.77
N ALA A 61 27.46 -18.22 48.67
CA ALA A 61 28.05 -17.69 47.45
C ALA A 61 29.17 -18.60 46.93
N VAL A 62 29.02 -19.92 47.07
CA VAL A 62 29.92 -20.89 46.39
C VAL A 62 29.12 -22.10 45.91
N VAL A 63 27.90 -21.88 45.44
CA VAL A 63 27.29 -22.82 44.50
C VAL A 63 27.19 -22.11 43.16
N SER A 64 28.28 -22.24 42.41
CA SER A 64 28.24 -22.31 40.95
C SER A 64 28.33 -21.01 40.14
N ASP A 65 29.34 -20.18 40.42
CA ASP A 65 29.83 -19.19 39.45
C ASP A 65 30.15 -19.83 38.07
N GLN A 66 30.52 -21.12 38.07
CA GLN A 66 30.75 -21.90 36.84
C GLN A 66 29.48 -22.40 36.13
N VAL A 67 28.34 -22.56 36.82
CA VAL A 67 27.08 -22.97 36.17
C VAL A 67 26.22 -21.76 35.80
N VAL A 68 26.23 -20.68 36.59
CA VAL A 68 25.53 -19.44 36.26
C VAL A 68 26.06 -18.84 34.96
N THR A 69 27.39 -18.74 34.82
CA THR A 69 28.03 -18.30 33.57
C THR A 69 27.73 -19.23 32.38
N LYS A 70 27.67 -20.55 32.61
CA LYS A 70 27.36 -21.53 31.56
C LYS A 70 25.91 -21.45 31.08
N VAL A 71 24.97 -21.22 31.99
CA VAL A 71 23.54 -21.05 31.67
C VAL A 71 23.28 -19.70 31.01
N ASP A 72 23.92 -18.63 31.47
CA ASP A 72 23.78 -17.29 30.89
C ASP A 72 24.30 -17.24 29.45
N VAL A 73 25.45 -17.86 29.18
CA VAL A 73 25.99 -18.00 27.82
C VAL A 73 25.06 -18.84 26.94
N PHE A 74 24.54 -19.94 27.46
CA PHE A 74 23.62 -20.81 26.72
C PHE A 74 22.29 -20.12 26.37
N LEU A 75 21.71 -19.39 27.33
CA LEU A 75 20.48 -18.65 27.11
C LEU A 75 20.71 -17.45 26.19
N GLY A 76 21.85 -16.76 26.34
CA GLY A 76 22.28 -15.68 25.46
C GLY A 76 22.47 -16.14 24.01
N ASP A 77 23.10 -17.31 23.81
CA ASP A 77 23.30 -17.88 22.48
C ASP A 77 21.98 -18.34 21.84
N ARG A 78 21.10 -18.97 22.61
CA ARG A 78 19.76 -19.35 22.11
C ARG A 78 18.90 -18.15 21.77
N LYS A 79 18.93 -17.12 22.62
CA LYS A 79 18.27 -15.85 22.36
C LYS A 79 18.80 -15.22 21.08
N ARG A 80 20.13 -15.09 20.94
CA ARG A 80 20.75 -14.53 19.73
C ARG A 80 20.31 -15.30 18.47
N ARG A 81 20.28 -16.64 18.52
CA ARG A 81 19.84 -17.49 17.40
C ARG A 81 18.37 -17.30 17.05
N ALA A 82 17.52 -17.11 18.06
CA ALA A 82 16.09 -16.84 17.85
C ALA A 82 15.86 -15.42 17.29
N ASP A 83 16.60 -14.43 17.79
CA ASP A 83 16.47 -13.03 17.36
C ASP A 83 16.94 -12.80 15.91
N VAL A 84 17.88 -13.61 15.41
CA VAL A 84 18.42 -13.51 14.04
C VAL A 84 17.82 -14.54 13.09
N ASP A 85 16.82 -15.31 13.52
CA ASP A 85 16.20 -16.33 12.69
C ASP A 85 15.39 -15.66 11.55
N PRO A 86 15.81 -15.81 10.28
CA PRO A 86 15.14 -15.17 9.15
C PRO A 86 13.72 -15.69 8.90
N ALA A 87 13.36 -16.85 9.47
CA ALA A 87 12.01 -17.40 9.36
C ALA A 87 11.01 -16.79 10.36
N THR A 88 11.45 -15.87 11.23
CA THR A 88 10.60 -15.24 12.25
C THR A 88 10.02 -13.89 11.83
N GLY A 89 10.47 -13.34 10.70
CA GLY A 89 9.89 -12.13 10.12
C GLY A 89 8.43 -12.35 9.69
N PRO A 90 7.63 -11.27 9.55
CA PRO A 90 6.33 -11.39 8.91
C PRO A 90 6.50 -11.98 7.50
N PHE A 91 5.72 -13.00 7.17
CA PHE A 91 5.72 -13.56 5.82
C PHE A 91 5.10 -12.56 4.84
N ASP A 92 5.64 -12.54 3.63
CA ASP A 92 5.05 -11.80 2.54
C ASP A 92 3.83 -12.55 1.99
N ASP A 93 2.69 -11.86 1.91
CA ASP A 93 1.49 -12.37 1.28
C ASP A 93 1.44 -11.93 -0.19
N LEU A 94 1.28 -12.87 -1.11
CA LEU A 94 0.97 -12.55 -2.51
C LEU A 94 -0.47 -12.03 -2.62
N ARG A 95 -0.62 -10.86 -3.25
CA ARG A 95 -1.94 -10.33 -3.59
C ARG A 95 -2.17 -10.40 -5.08
N ASN A 96 -3.12 -11.24 -5.48
CA ASN A 96 -3.57 -11.32 -6.86
C ASN A 96 -4.62 -10.25 -7.12
N TYR A 97 -4.34 -9.37 -8.08
CA TYR A 97 -5.29 -8.38 -8.59
C TYR A 97 -5.73 -8.82 -9.98
N ALA A 98 -7.03 -8.98 -10.17
CA ALA A 98 -7.63 -9.40 -11.44
C ALA A 98 -8.77 -8.46 -11.88
N TYR A 99 -8.83 -7.26 -11.32
CA TYR A 99 -9.86 -6.30 -11.68
C TYR A 99 -9.45 -5.53 -12.94
N GLU A 100 -10.20 -5.75 -14.03
CA GLU A 100 -9.95 -5.18 -15.36
C GLU A 100 -10.71 -3.87 -15.63
N GLY A 101 -11.59 -3.45 -14.72
CA GLY A 101 -12.51 -2.34 -14.95
C GLY A 101 -13.91 -2.79 -15.32
N CYS A 102 -14.80 -1.82 -15.57
CA CYS A 102 -16.24 -2.05 -15.82
C CYS A 102 -16.60 -1.91 -17.31
N GLY A 103 -15.62 -2.01 -18.23
CA GLY A 103 -15.88 -1.92 -19.66
C GLY A 103 -16.59 -0.64 -20.10
N SER A 104 -16.23 0.51 -19.50
CA SER A 104 -16.88 1.78 -19.84
C SER A 104 -16.58 2.17 -21.29
N THR A 105 -17.63 2.45 -22.07
CA THR A 105 -17.49 3.05 -23.39
C THR A 105 -16.81 4.40 -23.22
N ALA A 106 -15.67 4.59 -23.89
CA ALA A 106 -15.09 5.92 -24.01
C ALA A 106 -16.16 6.83 -24.60
N GLY A 107 -16.42 7.99 -24.00
CA GLY A 107 -17.39 8.94 -24.52
C GLY A 107 -17.13 9.29 -25.99
N SER A 108 -18.06 9.99 -26.64
CA SER A 108 -17.94 10.36 -28.05
C SER A 108 -16.62 11.09 -28.32
N LEU A 109 -15.82 10.55 -29.26
CA LEU A 109 -14.62 11.20 -29.76
C LEU A 109 -15.00 12.16 -30.90
N SER A 110 -14.26 13.26 -31.05
CA SER A 110 -14.42 14.16 -32.18
C SER A 110 -14.07 13.44 -33.49
N SER A 111 -14.81 13.74 -34.56
CA SER A 111 -14.49 13.29 -35.90
C SER A 111 -13.13 13.85 -36.35
N LEU A 112 -12.35 13.06 -37.09
CA LEU A 112 -11.03 13.48 -37.61
C LEU A 112 -11.11 14.74 -38.49
N GLN A 113 -12.26 14.99 -39.11
CA GLN A 113 -12.51 16.11 -40.02
C GLN A 113 -13.00 17.38 -39.30
N SER A 114 -13.15 17.33 -37.96
CA SER A 114 -13.74 18.43 -37.19
C SER A 114 -12.90 19.72 -37.15
N GLY A 115 -11.74 19.76 -37.80
CA GLY A 115 -10.86 20.93 -37.83
C GLY A 115 -10.25 21.23 -39.19
N THR A 116 -10.78 20.69 -40.28
CA THR A 116 -10.17 20.82 -41.62
C THR A 116 -10.88 21.78 -42.56
N ASP A 117 -11.91 22.52 -42.14
CA ASP A 117 -12.75 23.22 -43.10
C ASP A 117 -13.40 24.48 -42.52
N ASP A 118 -12.60 25.54 -42.38
CA ASP A 118 -13.11 26.92 -42.23
C ASP A 118 -12.38 27.89 -43.17
N GLU A 119 -11.59 27.39 -44.14
CA GLU A 119 -10.84 28.22 -45.07
C GLU A 119 -11.57 28.33 -46.42
N PRO A 120 -11.69 29.53 -47.01
CA PRO A 120 -12.26 29.70 -48.34
C PRO A 120 -11.51 28.86 -49.36
N HIS A 121 -12.24 28.00 -50.09
CA HIS A 121 -11.65 27.17 -51.13
C HIS A 121 -11.22 28.01 -52.34
N GLU A 122 -9.91 28.24 -52.52
CA GLU A 122 -9.33 28.84 -53.73
C GLU A 122 -8.84 27.73 -54.69
N TYR A 123 -9.31 27.76 -55.95
CA TYR A 123 -9.04 26.72 -56.95
C TYR A 123 -8.12 27.17 -58.11
N SER A 124 -7.28 28.18 -57.89
CA SER A 124 -6.38 28.76 -58.91
C SER A 124 -5.39 27.76 -59.52
N PHE A 125 -5.07 26.68 -58.78
CA PHE A 125 -4.19 25.60 -59.26
C PHE A 125 -4.78 24.74 -60.39
N LEU A 126 -6.11 24.73 -60.59
CA LEU A 126 -6.75 23.94 -61.64
C LEU A 126 -6.24 24.29 -63.04
N ALA A 127 -5.88 25.55 -63.27
CA ALA A 127 -5.35 26.02 -64.55
C ALA A 127 -4.00 25.34 -64.92
N SER A 128 -3.24 24.88 -63.92
CA SER A 128 -1.94 24.24 -64.11
C SER A 128 -2.02 22.74 -64.42
N TRP A 129 -3.18 22.09 -64.24
CA TRP A 129 -3.34 20.64 -64.43
C TRP A 129 -3.49 20.21 -65.90
N GLY A 130 -3.62 21.17 -66.81
CA GLY A 130 -3.67 20.96 -68.26
C GLY A 130 -5.08 20.78 -68.84
N PRO A 131 -5.19 20.58 -70.17
CA PRO A 131 -6.42 20.81 -70.94
C PRO A 131 -7.59 19.88 -70.59
N ARG A 132 -7.32 18.76 -69.91
CA ARG A 132 -8.38 17.87 -69.43
C ARG A 132 -9.21 18.51 -68.32
N PHE A 133 -8.69 19.54 -67.66
CA PHE A 133 -9.30 20.20 -66.49
C PHE A 133 -9.91 21.57 -66.82
N ASP A 134 -9.89 22.02 -68.08
CA ASP A 134 -10.44 23.31 -68.52
C ASP A 134 -11.92 23.51 -68.14
N LYS A 135 -12.69 22.42 -68.14
CA LYS A 135 -14.10 22.44 -67.71
C LYS A 135 -14.23 22.80 -66.23
N LEU A 136 -13.33 22.31 -65.37
CA LEU A 136 -13.33 22.61 -63.94
C LEU A 136 -12.84 24.04 -63.70
N VAL A 137 -11.79 24.48 -64.40
CA VAL A 137 -11.32 25.88 -64.39
C VAL A 137 -12.49 26.82 -64.69
N LYS A 138 -13.25 26.57 -65.76
CA LYS A 138 -14.42 27.38 -66.12
C LYS A 138 -15.55 27.41 -65.08
N ILE A 139 -15.68 26.38 -64.25
CA ILE A 139 -16.75 26.28 -63.23
C ILE A 139 -16.32 26.99 -61.94
N TYR A 140 -15.04 26.92 -61.58
CA TYR A 140 -14.51 27.43 -60.31
C TYR A 140 -13.81 28.80 -60.44
N GLU A 141 -13.50 29.25 -61.66
CA GLU A 141 -13.05 30.63 -61.89
C GLU A 141 -14.23 31.61 -61.68
N PRO A 142 -13.96 32.80 -61.11
CA PRO A 142 -14.98 33.83 -60.99
C PRO A 142 -15.44 34.25 -62.39
N LYS A 143 -16.72 34.03 -62.70
CA LYS A 143 -17.34 34.65 -63.88
C LYS A 143 -17.49 36.12 -63.58
N THR A 144 -16.58 36.96 -64.09
CA THR A 144 -16.87 38.39 -64.23
C THR A 144 -18.02 38.49 -65.23
N GLN A 145 -19.24 38.66 -64.72
CA GLN A 145 -20.36 39.12 -65.54
C GLN A 145 -19.98 40.52 -65.99
N ILE A 146 -19.51 40.64 -67.23
CA ILE A 146 -19.38 41.92 -67.90
C ILE A 146 -20.81 42.30 -68.29
N GLU A 147 -21.30 43.35 -67.66
CA GLU A 147 -22.48 44.10 -68.08
C GLU A 147 -22.21 44.64 -69.47
N ASP A 148 -22.79 44.03 -70.50
CA ASP A 148 -22.89 44.60 -71.84
C ASP A 148 -24.36 44.53 -72.23
N ASP A 149 -25.15 45.52 -71.82
CA ASP A 149 -26.39 45.96 -72.49
C ASP A 149 -26.69 47.41 -72.07
N ASP A 150 -25.84 48.35 -72.52
CA ASP A 150 -26.14 49.78 -72.57
C ASP A 150 -27.03 50.07 -73.81
N VAL A 151 -28.20 50.65 -73.57
CA VAL A 151 -28.94 51.66 -74.36
C VAL A 151 -28.98 51.53 -75.91
N SER A 152 -30.17 51.22 -76.43
CA SER A 152 -30.83 51.99 -77.50
C SER A 152 -32.35 51.97 -77.36
#